data_AF-A0A4Q2LLN3-F1
#
_entry.id   AF-A0A4Q2LLN3-F1
#
_cell.length_a   1.000
_cell.length_b   1.000
_cell.length_c   1.000
_cell.angle_alpha   90.00
_cell.angle_beta   90.00
_cell.angle_gamma   90.00
#
_symmetry.space_group_name_H-M   'P 1'
#
loop_
_entity.id
_entity.type
_entity.pdbx_description
1 polymer ?
#
loop_
_entity_poly.entity_id
_entity_poly.type
_entity_poly.pdbx_seq_one_letter_code
_entity_poly.pdbx_strand_id
1 'polypeptide(L)'
;MSKTVDCPYCGYENDVYEYLSDARDNKFDCECESCEKDFEVEVEYEPSFSSCEIVYEDCQSCGKETREPYKKGRIFPYPSHIDHDMICQACWHSAYLEELEMKAND
;
A
#
# COMPACT_ATOMS: atom_id res chain seq x y z
N MET A 1 23.51 -11.00 15.19
CA MET A 1 23.15 -10.86 13.77
C MET A 1 22.57 -9.48 13.64
N SER A 2 23.18 -8.60 12.85
CA SER A 2 22.53 -7.37 12.40
C SER A 2 21.30 -7.78 11.59
N LYS A 3 20.17 -7.11 11.82
CA LYS A 3 18.96 -7.32 11.04
C LYS A 3 18.93 -6.19 10.03
N THR A 4 19.41 -6.47 8.84
CA THR A 4 19.54 -5.47 7.79
C THR A 4 18.71 -5.83 6.56
N VAL A 5 18.33 -4.81 5.80
CA VAL A 5 17.58 -4.96 4.54
C VAL A 5 18.07 -3.94 3.52
N ASP A 6 18.15 -4.36 2.26
CA ASP A 6 18.54 -3.47 1.16
C ASP A 6 17.41 -2.51 0.80
N CYS A 7 17.72 -1.24 0.63
CA CYS A 7 16.77 -0.24 0.13
C CYS A 7 16.41 -0.57 -1.33
N PRO A 8 15.12 -0.68 -1.69
CA PRO A 8 14.70 -1.03 -3.04
C PRO A 8 15.02 0.08 -4.07
N TYR A 9 15.21 1.32 -3.63
CA TYR A 9 15.49 2.46 -4.51
C TYR A 9 16.98 2.66 -4.82
N CYS A 10 17.87 2.41 -3.85
CA CYS A 10 19.30 2.76 -3.97
C CYS A 10 20.27 1.61 -3.63
N GLY A 11 19.78 0.49 -3.10
CA GLY A 11 20.59 -0.66 -2.72
C GLY A 11 21.45 -0.48 -1.47
N TYR A 12 21.24 0.59 -0.70
CA TYR A 12 21.91 0.78 0.60
C TYR A 12 21.33 -0.19 1.65
N GLU A 13 22.20 -0.82 2.43
CA GLU A 13 21.84 -1.75 3.51
C GLU A 13 21.43 -0.96 4.78
N ASN A 14 20.17 -1.04 5.19
CA ASN A 14 19.64 -0.34 6.37
C ASN A 14 19.53 -1.28 7.57
N ASP A 15 19.89 -0.81 8.77
CA ASP A 15 19.60 -1.53 10.02
C ASP A 15 18.14 -1.34 10.41
N VAL A 16 17.41 -2.44 10.52
CA VAL A 16 15.96 -2.42 10.82
C VAL A 16 15.64 -2.86 12.24
N TYR A 17 16.64 -3.03 13.11
CA TYR A 17 16.43 -3.54 14.46
C TYR A 17 15.42 -2.71 15.27
N GLU A 18 15.47 -1.38 15.13
CA GLU A 18 14.58 -0.46 15.87
C GLU A 18 13.14 -0.49 15.34
N TYR A 19 12.93 -0.76 14.05
CA TYR A 19 11.61 -0.76 13.41
C TYR A 19 10.79 -2.02 13.69
N LEU A 20 11.41 -3.08 14.22
CA LEU A 20 10.73 -4.36 14.50
C LEU A 20 9.65 -4.25 15.57
N SER A 21 9.77 -3.30 16.50
CA SER A 21 8.71 -3.04 17.49
C SER A 21 7.48 -2.37 16.87
N ASP A 22 7.63 -1.73 15.71
CA ASP A 22 6.56 -1.01 15.02
C ASP A 22 5.85 -1.85 13.95
N ALA A 23 6.22 -3.12 13.83
CA ALA A 23 5.62 -4.05 12.89
C ALA A 23 4.11 -4.19 13.13
N ARG A 24 3.33 -3.92 12.08
CA ARG A 24 1.90 -4.24 12.00
C ARG A 24 1.77 -5.55 11.23
N ASP A 25 1.29 -6.59 11.90
CA ASP A 25 1.37 -7.97 11.44
C ASP A 25 2.82 -8.41 11.21
N ASN A 26 3.27 -8.41 9.96
CA ASN A 26 4.63 -8.74 9.56
C ASN A 26 5.29 -7.62 8.72
N LYS A 27 4.72 -6.42 8.71
CA LYS A 27 5.19 -5.31 7.87
C LYS A 27 5.46 -4.04 8.66
N PHE A 28 6.47 -3.27 8.26
CA PHE A 28 6.75 -1.94 8.79
C PHE A 28 7.36 -1.04 7.71
N ASP A 29 7.17 0.27 7.84
CA ASP A 29 7.80 1.26 6.96
C ASP A 29 9.18 1.62 7.55
N CYS A 30 10.20 1.69 6.70
CA CYS A 30 11.57 2.05 7.03
C CYS A 30 12.02 3.23 6.16
N GLU A 31 12.60 4.26 6.77
CA GLU A 31 13.21 5.38 6.06
C GLU A 31 14.66 5.01 5.72
N CYS A 32 15.05 5.15 4.44
CA CYS A 32 16.41 4.82 4.07
C CYS A 32 17.42 5.88 4.56
N GLU A 33 18.45 5.47 5.31
CA GLU A 33 19.49 6.37 5.83
C GLU A 33 20.31 7.06 4.73
N SER A 34 20.34 6.51 3.51
CA SER A 34 21.12 7.05 2.39
C SER A 34 20.32 7.94 1.45
N CYS A 35 19.04 7.66 1.20
CA CYS A 35 18.25 8.38 0.20
C CYS A 35 16.97 9.03 0.74
N GLU A 36 16.72 8.91 2.05
CA GLU A 36 15.61 9.55 2.77
C GLU A 36 14.22 9.18 2.21
N LYS A 37 14.14 8.07 1.47
CA LYS A 37 12.88 7.53 0.95
C LYS A 37 12.35 6.45 1.86
N ASP A 38 11.04 6.48 2.09
CA ASP A 38 10.33 5.43 2.80
C ASP A 38 10.11 4.21 1.90
N PHE A 39 10.36 3.02 2.45
CA PHE A 39 10.07 1.73 1.83
C PHE A 39 9.42 0.78 2.84
N GLU A 40 8.63 -0.17 2.37
CA GLU A 40 7.96 -1.14 3.22
C GLU A 40 8.86 -2.38 3.34
N VAL A 41 9.02 -2.88 4.57
CA VAL A 41 9.75 -4.10 4.90
C VAL A 41 8.77 -5.16 5.34
N GLU A 42 8.85 -6.34 4.74
CA GLU A 42 8.09 -7.52 5.12
C GLU A 42 9.00 -8.54 5.81
N VAL A 43 8.56 -9.03 6.97
CA VAL A 43 9.22 -10.09 7.74
C VAL A 43 8.64 -11.42 7.30
N GLU A 44 9.48 -12.28 6.72
CA GLU A 44 9.08 -13.60 6.23
C GLU A 44 9.29 -14.70 7.31
N TYR A 45 8.76 -15.92 7.07
CA TYR A 45 8.95 -17.06 7.99
C TYR A 45 10.39 -17.57 7.93
N GLU A 46 11.09 -17.52 9.07
CA GLU A 46 12.57 -17.52 9.23
C GLU A 46 13.16 -16.14 8.92
N PRO A 47 14.16 -15.62 9.69
CA PRO A 47 14.49 -14.19 9.79
C PRO A 47 15.11 -13.65 8.49
N SER A 48 14.26 -13.50 7.49
CA SER A 48 14.49 -12.97 6.18
C SER A 48 13.57 -11.77 6.02
N PHE A 49 14.14 -10.71 5.48
CA PHE A 49 13.48 -9.44 5.27
C PHE A 49 13.45 -9.19 3.77
N SER A 50 12.28 -8.88 3.24
CA SER A 50 12.14 -8.35 1.89
C SER A 50 11.71 -6.89 1.97
N SER A 51 12.20 -6.08 1.04
CA SER A 51 11.82 -4.68 0.92
C SER A 51 11.09 -4.44 -0.39
N CYS A 52 10.10 -3.56 -0.36
CA CYS A 52 9.37 -3.15 -1.55
C CYS A 52 9.19 -1.63 -1.58
N GLU A 53 9.15 -1.09 -2.79
CA GLU A 53 8.90 0.34 -3.00
C GLU A 53 7.49 0.70 -2.53
N ILE A 54 7.38 1.82 -1.82
CA ILE A 54 6.10 2.44 -1.53
C ILE A 54 5.74 3.33 -2.72
N VAL A 55 4.86 2.84 -3.58
CA VAL A 55 4.37 3.60 -4.73
C VAL A 55 3.08 4.31 -4.33
N TYR A 56 3.17 5.64 -4.26
CA TYR A 56 2.00 6.50 -4.13
C TYR A 56 1.42 6.80 -5.51
N GLU A 57 0.12 6.62 -5.67
CA GLU A 57 -0.61 6.93 -6.90
C GLU A 57 -1.77 7.89 -6.63
N ASP A 58 -2.06 8.80 -7.56
CA ASP A 58 -3.16 9.76 -7.43
C ASP A 58 -4.52 9.10 -7.74
N CYS A 59 -5.46 9.18 -6.80
CA CYS A 59 -6.82 8.72 -7.01
C CYS A 59 -7.47 9.45 -8.20
N GLN A 60 -7.91 8.73 -9.23
CA GLN A 60 -8.52 9.33 -10.41
C GLN A 60 -9.87 10.01 -10.13
N SER A 61 -10.52 9.69 -9.00
CA SER A 61 -11.80 10.27 -8.59
C SER A 61 -11.64 11.57 -7.78
N CYS A 62 -10.77 11.59 -6.77
CA CYS A 62 -10.65 12.73 -5.85
C CYS A 62 -9.30 13.46 -5.90
N GLY A 63 -8.32 12.96 -6.66
CA GLY A 63 -6.99 13.53 -6.80
C GLY A 63 -6.10 13.42 -5.55
N LYS A 64 -6.54 12.69 -4.52
CA LYS A 64 -5.72 12.44 -3.32
C LYS A 64 -4.74 11.31 -3.60
N GLU A 65 -3.51 11.51 -3.13
CA GLU A 65 -2.45 10.52 -3.13
C GLU A 65 -2.83 9.32 -2.24
N THR A 66 -2.60 8.10 -2.72
CA THR A 66 -2.85 6.88 -1.97
C THR A 66 -1.78 5.83 -2.22
N ARG A 67 -1.36 5.17 -1.13
CA ARG A 67 -0.39 4.07 -1.16
C ARG A 67 -0.98 2.76 -1.67
N GLU A 68 -2.27 2.53 -1.39
CA GLU A 68 -2.97 1.28 -1.69
C GLU A 68 -4.21 1.55 -2.54
N PRO A 69 -4.04 1.91 -3.82
CA PRO A 69 -5.16 2.20 -4.69
C PRO A 69 -5.96 0.94 -5.05
N TYR A 70 -7.27 1.09 -5.15
CA TYR A 70 -8.20 0.08 -5.60
C TYR A 70 -8.28 0.10 -7.13
N LYS A 71 -7.71 -0.94 -7.77
CA LYS A 71 -7.62 -1.07 -9.23
C LYS A 71 -8.71 -1.99 -9.81
N LYS A 72 -9.35 -1.54 -10.89
CA LYS A 72 -10.33 -2.33 -11.65
C LYS A 72 -9.70 -3.62 -12.14
N GLY A 73 -10.40 -4.74 -11.96
CA GLY A 73 -9.90 -6.08 -12.29
C GLY A 73 -8.95 -6.71 -11.27
N ARG A 74 -8.44 -5.97 -10.28
CA ARG A 74 -7.71 -6.54 -9.13
C ARG A 74 -8.59 -6.72 -7.88
N ILE A 75 -9.68 -5.96 -7.79
CA ILE A 75 -10.62 -6.01 -6.68
C ILE A 75 -12.01 -6.36 -7.23
N PHE A 76 -12.68 -7.29 -6.54
CA PHE A 76 -14.04 -7.72 -6.84
C PHE A 76 -14.91 -7.68 -5.57
N PRO A 77 -16.10 -7.09 -5.61
CA PRO A 77 -16.68 -6.36 -6.73
C PRO A 77 -15.92 -5.06 -7.04
N TYR A 78 -16.11 -4.50 -8.22
CA TYR A 78 -15.67 -3.13 -8.53
C TYR A 78 -16.91 -2.35 -8.94
N PRO A 79 -17.17 -1.15 -8.37
CA PRO A 79 -18.39 -0.41 -8.68
C PRO A 79 -18.53 -0.21 -10.19
N SER A 80 -19.70 -0.57 -10.70
CA SER A 80 -19.97 -0.68 -12.13
C SER A 80 -20.28 0.67 -12.79
N HIS A 81 -20.73 1.65 -11.99
CA HIS A 81 -21.08 3.00 -12.44
C HIS A 81 -19.90 3.98 -12.46
N ILE A 82 -18.71 3.56 -12.04
CA ILE A 82 -17.50 4.39 -12.10
C ILE A 82 -16.64 4.04 -13.32
N ASP A 83 -16.22 5.08 -14.04
CA ASP A 83 -15.35 4.96 -15.23
C ASP A 83 -13.85 4.96 -14.88
N HIS A 84 -13.50 5.24 -13.63
CA HIS A 84 -12.12 5.25 -13.17
C HIS A 84 -11.60 3.83 -12.97
N ASP A 85 -10.36 3.59 -13.41
CA ASP A 85 -9.68 2.30 -13.25
C ASP A 85 -8.92 2.20 -11.94
N MET A 86 -8.61 3.34 -11.31
CA MET A 86 -7.79 3.42 -10.11
C MET A 86 -8.28 4.54 -9.19
N ILE A 87 -8.77 4.16 -8.01
CA ILE A 87 -9.30 5.11 -7.00
C ILE A 87 -8.81 4.73 -5.60
N CYS A 88 -8.81 5.69 -4.67
CA CYS A 88 -8.51 5.40 -3.27
C CYS A 88 -9.65 4.60 -2.60
N GLN A 89 -9.32 3.91 -1.51
CA GLN A 89 -10.26 3.09 -0.74
C GLN A 89 -11.53 3.87 -0.32
N ALA A 90 -11.39 5.14 0.09
CA ALA A 90 -12.52 5.96 0.49
C ALA A 90 -13.52 6.20 -0.66
N CYS A 91 -13.01 6.55 -1.86
CA CYS A 91 -13.84 6.71 -3.05
C CYS A 91 -14.49 5.38 -3.46
N TRP A 92 -13.76 4.27 -3.32
CA TRP A 92 -14.30 2.95 -3.62
C TRP A 92 -15.45 2.58 -2.67
N HIS A 93 -15.30 2.79 -1.36
CA HIS A 93 -16.36 2.54 -0.39
C HIS A 93 -17.60 3.39 -0.67
N SER A 94 -17.43 4.69 -0.94
CA SER A 94 -18.55 5.58 -1.29
C SER A 94 -19.28 5.10 -2.54
N ALA A 95 -18.55 4.82 -3.62
CA ALA A 95 -19.15 4.31 -4.86
C ALA A 95 -19.85 2.97 -4.63
N TYR A 96 -19.22 2.03 -3.93
CA TYR A 96 -19.84 0.72 -3.70
C TYR A 96 -21.13 0.82 -2.87
N LEU A 97 -21.20 1.74 -1.89
CA LEU A 97 -22.43 2.02 -1.14
C LEU A 97 -23.53 2.57 -2.05
N GLU A 98 -23.23 3.53 -2.93
CA GLU A 98 -24.20 4.04 -3.91
C GLU A 98 -24.77 2.91 -4.79
N GLU A 99 -23.93 1.98 -5.25
CA GLU A 99 -24.38 0.84 -6.06
C GLU A 99 -25.33 -0.09 -5.28
N LEU A 100 -25.05 -0.32 -3.99
CA LEU A 100 -25.93 -1.10 -3.12
C LEU A 100 -27.28 -0.40 -2.91
N GLU A 101 -27.27 0.92 -2.74
CA GLU A 101 -28.50 1.72 -2.62
C GLU A 101 -29.31 1.73 -3.91
N MET A 102 -28.68 1.79 -5.08
CA MET A 102 -29.36 1.65 -6.39
C MET A 102 -30.07 0.30 -6.49
N LYS A 103 -29.37 -0.79 -6.18
CA LYS A 103 -29.93 -2.16 -6.23
C LYS A 103 -31.04 -2.42 -5.22
N ALA A 104 -31.06 -1.69 -4.10
CA ALA A 104 -32.11 -1.82 -3.09
C ALA A 104 -33.42 -1.12 -3.49
N ASN A 105 -33.36 -0.19 -4.45
CA ASN A 105 -34.50 0.59 -4.92
C ASN A 105 -35.09 0.09 -6.25
N ASP A 106 -34.49 -0.94 -6.85
CA ASP A 106 -34.98 -1.69 -8.02
C ASP A 106 -35.84 -2.90 -7.61
#